data_AF-A0A1G3TBN3-F1
#
_entry.id   AF-A0A1G3TBN3-F1
#
_cell.length_a   1.000
_cell.length_b   1.000
_cell.length_c   1.000
_cell.angle_alpha   90.00
_cell.angle_beta   90.00
_cell.angle_gamma   90.00
#
_symmetry.space_group_name_H-M   'P 1'
#
loop_
_entity.id
_entity.type
_entity.pdbx_description
1 polymer ?
#
loop_
_entity_poly.entity_id
_entity_poly.type
_entity_poly.pdbx_seq_one_letter_code
_entity_poly.pdbx_strand_id
1 'polypeptide(L)'
;MPVKKSNSREESKVSVPADTEVTPTYSVSEALQNYFNSVDFLMNKQLETITTRAQLNYFLARRFLITAYNNLKNLDPALHDHKDIKEKLKVLQDLHKAYYTVNDKTSVPEIAFEMIFLRSQPEYMQYIQDKEECINRISTLSVVSESLFPEIQQREAELKKLSKNDKNRILLEDALKPLRGNYVDAVHEKAVSSEKLAKMKDLKAIYTEKYFDSFANELSQLSKEYKKVLVKILNNKASELDNEIWKHASKSKLIREHFSDAGIKGDYTTMTYLGYYLNTLDKRQLKDEQVELFKFFDYLKQQQKV
;
A
#
# COMPACT_ATOMS: atom_id res chain seq x y z
N MET A 1 -82.84 -10.96 9.77
CA MET A 1 -82.09 -12.16 9.32
C MET A 1 -82.33 -12.33 7.82
N PRO A 2 -81.37 -12.77 6.98
CA PRO A 2 -79.90 -12.89 7.08
C PRO A 2 -79.19 -11.98 6.02
N VAL A 3 -78.03 -11.35 6.24
CA VAL A 3 -76.62 -11.81 6.18
C VAL A 3 -76.27 -12.77 5.03
N LYS A 4 -75.47 -12.28 4.07
CA LYS A 4 -74.34 -12.94 3.34
C LYS A 4 -73.73 -11.87 2.39
N LYS A 5 -72.64 -11.16 2.70
CA LYS A 5 -71.18 -11.49 2.83
C LYS A 5 -70.52 -12.10 1.57
N SER A 6 -69.35 -11.52 1.27
CA SER A 6 -68.17 -12.01 0.49
C SER A 6 -68.36 -12.18 -1.02
N ASN A 7 -67.45 -11.78 -1.91
CA ASN A 7 -66.00 -11.65 -1.79
C ASN A 7 -65.47 -10.72 -2.89
N SER A 8 -64.69 -9.70 -2.54
CA SER A 8 -63.83 -8.98 -3.47
C SER A 8 -62.55 -8.60 -2.74
N ARG A 9 -61.41 -8.83 -3.41
CA ARG A 9 -60.02 -8.57 -3.01
C ARG A 9 -59.41 -9.57 -2.02
N GLU A 10 -58.45 -10.32 -2.50
CA GLU A 10 -57.03 -10.00 -2.29
C GLU A 10 -56.20 -10.85 -3.27
N GLU A 11 -55.70 -10.22 -4.33
CA GLU A 11 -54.50 -10.71 -5.00
C GLU A 11 -53.36 -10.47 -4.01
N SER A 12 -52.95 -11.53 -3.33
CA SER A 12 -51.76 -11.57 -2.51
C SER A 12 -50.55 -11.37 -3.42
N LYS A 13 -50.14 -10.10 -3.57
CA LYS A 13 -48.78 -9.73 -3.93
C LYS A 13 -47.87 -10.35 -2.89
N VAL A 14 -47.27 -11.48 -3.26
CA VAL A 14 -46.09 -12.03 -2.60
C VAL A 14 -45.02 -10.95 -2.71
N SER A 15 -44.84 -10.18 -1.64
CA SER A 15 -43.72 -9.27 -1.49
C SER A 15 -42.47 -10.13 -1.39
N VAL A 16 -41.71 -10.19 -2.48
CA VAL A 16 -40.32 -10.63 -2.47
C VAL A 16 -39.61 -9.78 -1.39
N PRO A 17 -38.93 -10.39 -0.41
CA PRO A 17 -38.20 -9.61 0.59
C PRO A 17 -37.12 -8.84 -0.16
N ALA A 18 -37.08 -7.52 0.03
CA ALA A 18 -36.05 -6.66 -0.51
C ALA A 18 -34.67 -7.25 -0.17
N ASP A 19 -33.85 -7.41 -1.20
CA ASP A 19 -32.42 -7.64 -1.05
C ASP A 19 -31.88 -6.66 0.01
N THR A 20 -31.34 -7.19 1.09
CA THR A 20 -30.59 -6.41 2.07
C THR A 20 -29.40 -5.84 1.32
N GLU A 21 -29.55 -4.59 0.92
CA GLU A 21 -28.56 -3.87 0.13
C GLU A 21 -27.30 -3.73 0.99
N VAL A 22 -26.23 -4.45 0.63
CA VAL A 22 -24.97 -4.36 1.37
C VAL A 22 -24.35 -2.99 1.06
N THR A 23 -24.51 -2.06 2.00
CA THR A 23 -23.96 -0.71 1.96
C THR A 23 -22.61 -0.66 2.68
N PRO A 24 -21.59 0.05 2.16
CA PRO A 24 -20.32 0.21 2.84
C PRO A 24 -20.45 1.11 4.08
N THR A 25 -19.66 0.83 5.13
CA THR A 25 -19.56 1.71 6.31
C THR A 25 -18.99 3.08 5.95
N TYR A 26 -17.95 3.12 5.11
CA TYR A 26 -17.31 4.35 4.66
C TYR A 26 -17.63 4.60 3.19
N SER A 27 -18.07 5.82 2.89
CA SER A 27 -18.18 6.31 1.52
C SER A 27 -16.80 6.36 0.83
N VAL A 28 -16.83 6.46 -0.50
CA VAL A 28 -15.61 6.63 -1.32
C VAL A 28 -14.79 7.82 -0.83
N SER A 29 -15.43 8.98 -0.62
CA SER A 29 -14.79 10.19 -0.14
C SER A 29 -14.15 9.99 1.24
N GLU A 30 -14.86 9.36 2.20
CA GLU A 30 -14.31 9.12 3.54
C GLU A 30 -13.12 8.15 3.50
N ALA A 31 -13.19 7.09 2.69
CA ALA A 31 -12.08 6.15 2.54
C ALA A 31 -10.82 6.84 1.97
N LEU A 32 -10.99 7.70 0.95
CA LEU A 32 -9.91 8.48 0.36
C LEU A 32 -9.32 9.49 1.37
N GLN A 33 -10.17 10.24 2.08
CA GLN A 33 -9.74 11.20 3.09
C GLN A 33 -8.96 10.51 4.22
N ASN A 34 -9.47 9.38 4.73
CA ASN A 34 -8.79 8.62 5.78
C ASN A 34 -7.43 8.11 5.32
N TYR A 35 -7.32 7.63 4.09
CA TYR A 35 -6.06 7.14 3.52
C TYR A 35 -5.03 8.27 3.35
N PHE A 36 -5.45 9.43 2.87
CA PHE A 36 -4.57 10.55 2.57
C PHE A 36 -4.38 11.56 3.72
N ASN A 37 -5.04 11.39 4.86
CA ASN A 37 -4.94 12.29 6.01
C ASN A 37 -3.47 12.60 6.41
N SER A 38 -2.59 11.60 6.38
CA SER A 38 -1.17 11.81 6.68
C SER A 38 -0.45 12.69 5.65
N VAL A 39 -0.84 12.59 4.38
CA VAL A 39 -0.32 13.41 3.28
C VAL A 39 -0.86 14.84 3.41
N ASP A 40 -2.16 15.01 3.69
CA ASP A 40 -2.78 16.31 3.93
C ASP A 40 -2.12 17.04 5.09
N PHE A 41 -1.96 16.38 6.24
CA PHE A 41 -1.33 16.96 7.41
C PHE A 41 0.10 17.43 7.09
N LEU A 42 0.88 16.61 6.38
CA LEU A 42 2.23 16.97 5.96
C LEU A 42 2.22 18.16 5.00
N MET A 43 1.35 18.16 3.99
CA MET A 43 1.25 19.23 3.00
C MET A 43 0.85 20.56 3.62
N ASN A 44 -0.20 20.57 4.44
CA ASN A 44 -0.71 21.78 5.11
C ASN A 44 0.35 22.42 5.98
N LYS A 45 1.11 21.63 6.74
CA LYS A 45 2.22 22.12 7.56
C LYS A 45 3.31 22.84 6.75
N GLN A 46 3.54 22.43 5.50
CA GLN A 46 4.60 23.03 4.67
C GLN A 46 4.11 24.19 3.80
N LEU A 47 2.82 24.23 3.46
CA LEU A 47 2.24 25.27 2.60
C LEU A 47 2.42 26.67 3.16
N GLU A 48 2.31 26.84 4.47
CA GLU A 48 2.50 28.12 5.17
C GLU A 48 3.92 28.69 5.03
N THR A 49 4.89 27.86 4.64
CA THR A 49 6.32 28.21 4.61
C THR A 49 6.87 28.38 3.20
N ILE A 50 6.03 28.32 2.17
CA ILE A 50 6.48 28.45 0.78
C ILE A 50 6.88 29.90 0.50
N THR A 51 8.12 30.08 0.06
CA THR A 51 8.60 31.39 -0.41
C THR A 51 8.41 31.53 -1.93
N THR A 52 8.24 32.77 -2.40
CA THR A 52 8.06 33.10 -3.82
C THR A 52 9.38 33.23 -4.61
N ARG A 53 10.53 32.95 -3.97
CA ARG A 53 11.84 33.03 -4.63
C ARG A 53 12.03 31.89 -5.64
N ALA A 54 13.02 32.05 -6.52
CA ALA A 54 13.43 31.05 -7.50
C ALA A 54 13.55 29.67 -6.84
N GLN A 55 12.87 28.68 -7.41
CA GLN A 55 12.77 27.33 -6.86
C GLN A 55 13.59 26.36 -7.69
N LEU A 56 14.31 25.49 -7.01
CA LEU A 56 15.00 24.35 -7.57
C LEU A 56 13.97 23.28 -8.00
N ASN A 57 14.09 22.74 -9.21
CA ASN A 57 13.32 21.57 -9.59
C ASN A 57 13.82 20.36 -8.79
N TYR A 58 13.02 19.92 -7.81
CA TYR A 58 13.40 18.85 -6.90
C TYR A 58 13.75 17.55 -7.64
N PHE A 59 12.96 17.16 -8.64
CA PHE A 59 13.19 15.87 -9.32
C PHE A 59 14.48 15.85 -10.14
N LEU A 60 14.86 16.98 -10.73
CA LEU A 60 16.16 17.13 -11.39
C LEU A 60 17.31 17.20 -10.38
N ALA A 61 17.11 17.90 -9.27
CA ALA A 61 18.18 18.20 -8.33
C ALA A 61 18.43 17.13 -7.27
N ARG A 62 17.40 16.36 -6.89
CA ARG A 62 17.38 15.46 -5.72
C ARG A 62 18.64 14.62 -5.61
N ARG A 63 19.02 13.97 -6.71
CA ARG A 63 20.17 13.07 -6.71
C ARG A 63 21.47 13.81 -6.45
N PHE A 64 21.65 14.96 -7.09
CA PHE A 64 22.85 15.76 -6.91
C PHE A 64 22.89 16.43 -5.54
N LEU A 65 21.77 16.93 -5.02
CA LEU A 65 21.68 17.50 -3.67
C LEU A 65 22.18 16.51 -2.62
N ILE A 66 21.74 15.25 -2.69
CA ILE A 66 22.20 14.20 -1.76
C ILE A 66 23.67 13.86 -1.99
N THR A 67 24.11 13.83 -3.25
CA THR A 67 25.53 13.58 -3.60
C THR A 67 26.45 14.67 -3.05
N ALA A 68 26.11 15.94 -3.32
CA ALA A 68 26.83 17.10 -2.82
C ALA A 68 26.84 17.11 -1.29
N TYR A 69 25.68 16.91 -0.65
CA TYR A 69 25.59 16.81 0.80
C TYR A 69 26.52 15.72 1.37
N ASN A 70 26.52 14.51 0.81
CA ASN A 70 27.35 13.42 1.28
C ASN A 70 28.84 13.71 1.09
N ASN A 71 29.23 14.27 -0.07
CA ASN A 71 30.63 14.65 -0.32
C ASN A 71 31.10 15.72 0.67
N LEU A 72 30.30 16.77 0.88
CA LEU A 72 30.64 17.84 1.81
C LEU A 72 30.66 17.35 3.27
N LYS A 73 29.73 16.46 3.65
CA LYS A 73 29.74 15.78 4.94
C LYS A 73 31.02 14.96 5.16
N ASN A 74 31.53 14.31 4.12
CA ASN A 74 32.76 13.53 4.22
C ASN A 74 33.99 14.43 4.41
N LEU A 75 33.95 15.66 3.88
CA LEU A 75 34.99 16.67 4.10
C LEU A 75 34.89 17.29 5.49
N ASP A 76 33.68 17.61 5.94
CA ASP A 76 33.40 18.21 7.25
C ASP A 76 32.16 17.57 7.89
N PRO A 77 32.36 16.63 8.85
CA PRO A 77 31.27 16.00 9.57
C PRO A 77 30.37 16.97 10.34
N ALA A 78 30.84 18.17 10.71
CA ALA A 78 30.01 19.16 11.40
C ALA A 78 28.83 19.65 10.54
N LEU A 79 28.94 19.56 9.21
CA LEU A 79 27.84 19.82 8.29
C LEU A 79 26.70 18.82 8.47
N HIS A 80 27.03 17.55 8.77
CA HIS A 80 26.01 16.54 9.07
C HIS A 80 25.26 16.90 10.34
N ASP A 81 25.97 17.31 11.38
CA ASP A 81 25.42 17.58 12.71
C ASP A 81 24.61 18.87 12.82
N HIS A 82 24.59 19.68 11.76
CA HIS A 82 23.76 20.88 11.69
C HIS A 82 22.26 20.53 11.72
N LYS A 83 21.59 20.96 12.79
CA LYS A 83 20.16 20.68 13.05
C LYS A 83 19.28 21.07 11.87
N ASP A 84 19.43 22.27 11.33
CA ASP A 84 18.58 22.77 10.24
C ASP A 84 18.71 21.92 8.95
N ILE A 85 19.91 21.40 8.68
CA ILE A 85 20.15 20.54 7.51
C ILE A 85 19.50 19.17 7.73
N LYS A 86 19.67 18.57 8.92
CA LYS A 86 19.02 17.29 9.27
C LYS A 86 17.50 17.40 9.17
N GLU A 87 16.91 18.45 9.74
CA GLU A 87 15.47 18.67 9.74
C GLU A 87 14.92 18.87 8.31
N LYS A 88 15.55 19.73 7.51
CA LYS A 88 15.14 19.94 6.11
C LYS A 88 15.27 18.68 5.26
N LEU A 89 16.33 17.90 5.45
CA LEU A 89 16.54 16.64 4.74
C LEU A 89 15.45 15.61 5.10
N LYS A 90 15.09 15.51 6.38
CA LYS A 90 13.98 14.65 6.83
C LYS A 90 12.64 15.08 6.22
N VAL A 91 12.32 16.38 6.27
CA VAL A 91 11.09 16.92 5.66
C VAL A 91 11.03 16.61 4.16
N LEU A 92 12.14 16.79 3.45
CA LEU A 92 12.22 16.50 2.01
C LEU A 92 12.01 15.01 1.71
N GLN A 93 12.55 14.11 2.55
CA GLN A 93 12.33 12.67 2.44
C GLN A 93 10.87 12.29 2.70
N ASP A 94 10.24 12.86 3.71
CA ASP A 94 8.84 12.58 4.05
C ASP A 94 7.88 13.09 2.95
N LEU A 95 8.15 14.27 2.38
CA LEU A 95 7.41 14.80 1.22
C LEU A 95 7.59 13.94 -0.03
N HIS A 96 8.78 13.40 -0.25
CA HIS A 96 9.03 12.51 -1.37
C HIS A 96 8.28 11.18 -1.22
N LYS A 97 8.22 10.62 -0.01
CA LYS A 97 7.38 9.46 0.29
C LYS A 97 5.90 9.76 0.05
N ALA A 98 5.42 10.93 0.48
CA ALA A 98 4.05 11.36 0.22
C ALA A 98 3.75 11.45 -1.29
N TYR A 99 4.67 12.04 -2.07
CA TYR A 99 4.57 12.07 -3.53
C TYR A 99 4.47 10.66 -4.15
N TYR A 100 5.32 9.73 -3.70
CA TYR A 100 5.28 8.34 -4.18
C TYR A 100 3.98 7.63 -3.79
N THR A 101 3.45 7.87 -2.59
CA THR A 101 2.16 7.32 -2.16
C THR A 101 1.01 7.82 -3.05
N VAL A 102 1.02 9.10 -3.44
CA VAL A 102 -0.02 9.73 -4.27
C VAL A 102 0.10 9.36 -5.75
N ASN A 103 1.30 9.04 -6.25
CA ASN A 103 1.53 8.83 -7.68
C ASN A 103 1.70 7.36 -8.05
N ASP A 104 2.50 6.60 -7.29
CA ASP A 104 2.95 5.27 -7.70
C ASP A 104 2.09 4.19 -7.05
N LYS A 105 1.78 4.31 -5.74
CA LYS A 105 0.94 3.34 -5.02
C LYS A 105 -0.53 3.36 -5.47
N THR A 106 -0.96 4.43 -6.11
CA THR A 106 -2.32 4.64 -6.60
C THR A 106 -2.41 4.72 -8.13
N SER A 107 -1.31 4.38 -8.82
CA SER A 107 -1.23 4.42 -10.29
C SER A 107 -2.15 3.42 -10.99
N VAL A 108 -2.50 2.32 -10.30
CA VAL A 108 -3.39 1.26 -10.80
C VAL A 108 -4.70 1.32 -10.00
N PRO A 109 -5.80 1.85 -10.59
CA PRO A 109 -7.06 2.08 -9.88
C PRO A 109 -7.64 0.83 -9.21
N GLU A 110 -7.50 -0.35 -9.81
CA GLU A 110 -7.99 -1.62 -9.27
C GLU A 110 -7.27 -2.01 -7.98
N ILE A 111 -5.94 -1.86 -7.97
CA ILE A 111 -5.12 -2.12 -6.78
C ILE A 111 -5.42 -1.07 -5.71
N ALA A 112 -5.55 0.20 -6.11
CA ALA A 112 -5.89 1.28 -5.20
C ALA A 112 -7.28 1.09 -4.59
N PHE A 113 -8.26 0.64 -5.37
CA PHE A 113 -9.62 0.38 -4.89
C PHE A 113 -9.62 -0.69 -3.80
N GLU A 114 -8.88 -1.78 -3.99
CA GLU A 114 -8.75 -2.81 -2.97
C GLU A 114 -8.00 -2.29 -1.73
N MET A 115 -6.87 -1.61 -1.93
CA MET A 115 -6.02 -1.13 -0.84
C MET A 115 -6.68 -0.04 0.00
N ILE A 116 -7.42 0.86 -0.64
CA ILE A 116 -7.96 2.08 -0.03
C ILE A 116 -9.42 1.87 0.36
N PHE A 117 -10.27 1.52 -0.61
CA PHE A 117 -11.71 1.49 -0.39
C PHE A 117 -12.18 0.16 0.22
N LEU A 118 -11.80 -0.99 -0.34
CA LEU A 118 -12.30 -2.27 0.16
C LEU A 118 -11.76 -2.56 1.56
N ARG A 119 -10.44 -2.41 1.77
CA ARG A 119 -9.81 -2.66 3.07
C ARG A 119 -10.18 -1.66 4.16
N SER A 120 -10.79 -0.52 3.83
CA SER A 120 -11.36 0.36 4.85
C SER A 120 -12.71 -0.14 5.36
N GLN A 121 -13.42 -1.01 4.63
CA GLN A 121 -14.75 -1.48 5.04
C GLN A 121 -14.65 -2.65 6.04
N PRO A 122 -15.18 -2.51 7.27
CA PRO A 122 -15.19 -3.60 8.24
C PRO A 122 -15.90 -4.86 7.73
N GLU A 123 -16.98 -4.70 6.98
CA GLU A 123 -17.78 -5.81 6.42
C GLU A 123 -16.98 -6.62 5.39
N TYR A 124 -16.20 -5.92 4.55
CA TYR A 124 -15.31 -6.58 3.59
C TYR A 124 -14.18 -7.33 4.28
N MET A 125 -13.60 -6.74 5.34
CA MET A 125 -12.55 -7.39 6.11
C MET A 125 -13.07 -8.63 6.84
N GLN A 126 -14.26 -8.56 7.44
CA GLN A 126 -14.91 -9.73 8.04
C GLN A 126 -15.23 -10.80 7.00
N TYR A 127 -15.74 -10.40 5.82
CA TYR A 127 -15.98 -11.32 4.71
C TYR A 127 -14.72 -12.09 4.29
N ILE A 128 -13.57 -11.41 4.15
CA ILE A 128 -12.30 -12.09 3.82
C ILE A 128 -11.93 -13.09 4.92
N GLN A 129 -12.00 -12.68 6.18
CA GLN A 129 -11.65 -13.54 7.31
C GLN A 129 -12.54 -14.79 7.38
N ASP A 130 -13.86 -14.61 7.28
CA ASP A 130 -14.83 -15.71 7.30
C ASP A 130 -14.61 -16.66 6.12
N LYS A 131 -14.32 -16.12 4.95
CA LYS A 131 -14.04 -16.91 3.74
C LYS A 131 -12.77 -17.74 3.90
N GLU A 132 -11.69 -17.14 4.38
CA GLU A 132 -10.43 -17.83 4.66
C GLU A 132 -10.60 -18.91 5.73
N GLU A 133 -11.35 -18.63 6.80
CA GLU A 133 -11.68 -19.62 7.83
C GLU A 133 -12.40 -20.83 7.25
N CYS A 134 -13.42 -20.61 6.41
CA CYS A 134 -14.14 -21.70 5.75
C CYS A 134 -13.21 -22.53 4.86
N ILE A 135 -12.38 -21.89 4.03
CA ILE A 135 -11.42 -22.57 3.15
C ILE A 135 -10.44 -23.42 3.96
N ASN A 136 -9.86 -22.84 5.02
CA ASN A 136 -8.92 -23.53 5.89
C ASN A 136 -9.56 -24.71 6.63
N ARG A 137 -10.81 -24.53 7.11
CA ARG A 137 -11.57 -25.60 7.76
C ARG A 137 -11.87 -26.74 6.78
N ILE A 138 -12.33 -26.43 5.56
CA ILE A 138 -12.58 -27.42 4.50
C ILE A 138 -11.30 -28.19 4.17
N SER A 139 -10.17 -27.50 4.01
CA SER A 139 -8.87 -28.12 3.72
C SER A 139 -8.46 -29.08 4.84
N THR A 140 -8.54 -28.63 6.09
CA THR A 140 -8.18 -29.45 7.27
C THR A 140 -9.06 -30.69 7.36
N LEU A 141 -10.38 -30.53 7.22
CA LEU A 141 -11.34 -31.64 7.28
C LEU A 141 -11.20 -32.61 6.10
N SER A 142 -10.77 -32.12 4.93
CA SER A 142 -10.45 -32.98 3.78
C SER A 142 -9.28 -33.90 4.12
N VAL A 143 -8.18 -33.37 4.66
CA VAL A 143 -7.03 -34.18 5.10
C VAL A 143 -7.41 -35.21 6.17
N VAL A 144 -8.22 -34.81 7.15
CA VAL A 144 -8.71 -35.73 8.21
C VAL A 144 -9.59 -36.84 7.61
N SER A 145 -10.58 -36.49 6.79
CA SER A 145 -11.48 -37.50 6.21
C SER A 145 -10.75 -38.43 5.23
N GLU A 146 -9.83 -37.91 4.42
CA GLU A 146 -9.01 -38.68 3.47
C GLU A 146 -8.03 -39.63 4.16
N SER A 147 -7.54 -39.29 5.36
CA SER A 147 -6.66 -40.17 6.15
C SER A 147 -7.43 -41.23 6.95
N LEU A 148 -8.59 -40.88 7.52
CA LEU A 148 -9.42 -41.83 8.28
C LEU A 148 -10.09 -42.87 7.38
N PHE A 149 -10.48 -42.51 6.17
CA PHE A 149 -11.18 -43.40 5.24
C PHE A 149 -10.45 -44.73 4.95
N PRO A 150 -9.18 -44.74 4.49
CA PRO A 150 -8.47 -45.99 4.24
C PRO A 150 -8.23 -46.80 5.52
N GLU A 151 -7.98 -46.14 6.66
CA GLU A 151 -7.81 -46.82 7.94
C GLU A 151 -9.08 -47.55 8.37
N ILE A 152 -10.24 -46.90 8.24
CA ILE A 152 -11.55 -47.51 8.51
C ILE A 152 -11.77 -48.69 7.57
N GLN A 153 -11.53 -48.53 6.26
CA GLN A 153 -11.71 -49.62 5.29
C GLN A 153 -10.82 -50.83 5.61
N GLN A 154 -9.56 -50.61 5.98
CA GLN A 154 -8.64 -51.67 6.35
C GLN A 154 -9.13 -52.42 7.59
N ARG A 155 -9.43 -51.70 8.68
CA ARG A 155 -9.89 -52.30 9.93
C ARG A 155 -11.25 -52.98 9.78
N GLU A 156 -12.14 -52.48 8.92
CA GLU A 156 -13.40 -53.15 8.58
C GLU A 156 -13.18 -54.45 7.81
N ALA A 157 -12.21 -54.49 6.89
CA ALA A 157 -11.85 -55.72 6.19
C ALA A 157 -11.25 -56.77 7.16
N GLU A 158 -10.47 -56.33 8.15
CA GLU A 158 -9.96 -57.20 9.22
C GLU A 158 -11.08 -57.72 10.13
N LEU A 159 -12.03 -56.86 10.52
CA LEU A 159 -13.18 -57.23 11.35
C LEU A 159 -14.06 -58.32 10.69
N LYS A 160 -14.20 -58.29 9.36
CA LYS A 160 -14.95 -59.29 8.58
C LYS A 160 -14.29 -60.68 8.57
N LYS A 161 -12.98 -60.77 8.84
CA LYS A 161 -12.23 -62.05 8.90
C LYS A 161 -12.31 -62.74 10.25
N LEU A 162 -12.75 -62.03 11.30
CA LEU A 162 -12.82 -62.56 12.66
C LEU A 162 -14.16 -63.26 12.95
N SER A 163 -14.10 -64.33 13.75
CA SER A 163 -15.31 -65.05 14.20
C SER A 163 -16.16 -64.20 15.13
N LYS A 164 -17.48 -64.44 15.16
CA LYS A 164 -18.44 -63.68 15.99
C LYS A 164 -18.15 -63.76 17.49
N ASN A 165 -17.53 -64.83 17.96
CA ASN A 165 -17.21 -65.05 19.39
C ASN A 165 -15.76 -64.69 19.75
N ASP A 166 -15.00 -64.09 18.83
CA ASP A 166 -13.61 -63.72 19.06
C ASP A 166 -13.51 -62.46 19.94
N LYS A 167 -12.75 -62.50 21.03
CA LYS A 167 -12.50 -61.34 21.89
C LYS A 167 -11.80 -60.21 21.12
N ASN A 168 -10.96 -60.54 20.14
CA ASN A 168 -10.28 -59.57 19.28
C ASN A 168 -11.27 -58.81 18.38
N ARG A 169 -12.40 -59.45 18.02
CA ARG A 169 -13.47 -58.80 17.27
C ARG A 169 -14.09 -57.67 18.08
N ILE A 170 -14.38 -57.91 19.36
CA ILE A 170 -14.97 -56.91 20.27
C ILE A 170 -14.03 -55.72 20.42
N LEU A 171 -12.73 -55.97 20.66
CA LEU A 171 -11.72 -54.91 20.80
C LEU A 171 -11.57 -54.07 19.52
N LEU A 172 -11.55 -54.71 18.34
CA LEU A 172 -11.44 -54.00 17.07
C LEU A 172 -12.71 -53.21 16.75
N GLU A 173 -13.89 -53.72 17.10
CA GLU A 173 -15.17 -53.05 16.93
C GLU A 173 -15.28 -51.80 17.83
N ASP A 174 -14.80 -51.88 19.08
CA ASP A 174 -14.72 -50.73 19.98
C ASP A 174 -13.69 -49.69 19.53
N ALA A 175 -12.57 -50.11 18.93
CA ALA A 175 -11.60 -49.19 18.32
C ALA A 175 -12.09 -48.55 17.02
N LEU A 176 -12.96 -49.21 16.26
CA LEU A 176 -13.55 -48.70 15.01
C LEU A 176 -14.63 -47.64 15.24
N LYS A 177 -15.40 -47.74 16.34
CA LYS A 177 -16.46 -46.78 16.69
C LYS A 177 -15.97 -45.31 16.69
N PRO A 178 -14.91 -44.92 17.41
CA PRO A 178 -14.44 -43.54 17.42
C PRO A 178 -13.90 -43.09 16.06
N LEU A 179 -13.25 -43.97 15.29
CA LEU A 179 -12.76 -43.64 13.94
C LEU A 179 -13.92 -43.31 13.00
N ARG A 180 -14.98 -44.13 13.01
CA ARG A 180 -16.20 -43.87 12.22
C ARG A 180 -16.90 -42.59 12.65
N GLY A 181 -17.03 -42.35 13.96
CA GLY A 181 -17.59 -41.12 14.50
C GLY A 181 -16.84 -39.90 13.99
N ASN A 182 -15.52 -39.86 14.20
CA ASN A 182 -14.65 -38.77 13.76
C ASN A 182 -14.69 -38.55 12.24
N TYR A 183 -14.78 -39.62 11.44
CA TYR A 183 -14.91 -39.52 9.99
C TYR A 183 -16.24 -38.87 9.59
N VAL A 184 -17.36 -39.34 10.17
CA VAL A 184 -18.69 -38.79 9.89
C VAL A 184 -18.76 -37.32 10.31
N ASP A 185 -18.24 -36.98 11.48
CA ASP A 185 -18.19 -35.59 11.97
C ASP A 185 -17.36 -34.72 11.02
N ALA A 186 -16.18 -35.19 10.60
CA ALA A 186 -15.34 -34.47 9.66
C ALA A 186 -16.01 -34.23 8.31
N VAL A 187 -16.72 -35.22 7.76
CA VAL A 187 -17.49 -35.09 6.52
C VAL A 187 -18.66 -34.12 6.68
N HIS A 188 -19.39 -34.22 7.79
CA HIS A 188 -20.52 -33.35 8.08
C HIS A 188 -20.08 -31.88 8.22
N GLU A 189 -19.07 -31.61 9.05
CA GLU A 189 -18.55 -30.26 9.24
C GLU A 189 -17.95 -29.67 7.95
N LYS A 190 -17.34 -30.50 7.10
CA LYS A 190 -16.84 -30.08 5.79
C LYS A 190 -17.99 -29.62 4.89
N ALA A 191 -19.10 -30.37 4.88
CA ALA A 191 -20.29 -30.01 4.12
C ALA A 191 -20.90 -28.70 4.63
N VAL A 192 -21.03 -28.53 5.95
CA VAL A 192 -21.52 -27.29 6.59
C VAL A 192 -20.65 -26.10 6.20
N SER A 193 -19.32 -26.24 6.28
CA SER A 193 -18.38 -25.17 5.91
C SER A 193 -18.44 -24.82 4.43
N SER A 194 -18.61 -25.84 3.57
CA SER A 194 -18.75 -25.65 2.11
C SER A 194 -20.05 -24.95 1.76
N GLU A 195 -21.15 -25.31 2.43
CA GLU A 195 -22.44 -24.64 2.26
C GLU A 195 -22.39 -23.18 2.73
N LYS A 196 -21.74 -22.92 3.89
CA LYS A 196 -21.50 -21.55 4.37
C LYS A 196 -20.75 -20.74 3.31
N LEU A 197 -19.65 -21.28 2.77
CA LEU A 197 -18.85 -20.63 1.72
C LEU A 197 -19.66 -20.36 0.45
N ALA A 198 -20.48 -21.31 0.00
CA ALA A 198 -21.32 -21.17 -1.19
C ALA A 198 -22.42 -20.10 -1.04
N LYS A 199 -22.88 -19.85 0.19
CA LYS A 199 -23.88 -18.81 0.50
C LYS A 199 -23.28 -17.42 0.70
N MET A 200 -21.96 -17.29 0.81
CA MET A 200 -21.31 -15.99 0.98
C MET A 200 -21.44 -15.16 -0.29
N LYS A 201 -22.04 -13.97 -0.17
CA LYS A 201 -22.09 -12.99 -1.26
C LYS A 201 -20.68 -12.47 -1.55
N ASP A 202 -20.32 -12.34 -2.83
CA ASP A 202 -19.03 -11.77 -3.21
C ASP A 202 -19.04 -10.25 -3.03
N LEU A 203 -18.67 -9.80 -1.82
CA LEU A 203 -18.62 -8.38 -1.49
C LEU A 203 -17.63 -7.60 -2.38
N LYS A 204 -16.56 -8.24 -2.85
CA LYS A 204 -15.62 -7.60 -3.78
C LYS A 204 -16.33 -7.26 -5.08
N ALA A 205 -17.05 -8.22 -5.66
CA ALA A 205 -17.80 -8.00 -6.89
C ALA A 205 -18.89 -6.92 -6.71
N ILE A 206 -19.67 -7.02 -5.63
CA ILE A 206 -20.75 -6.06 -5.33
C ILE A 206 -20.22 -4.63 -5.17
N TYR A 207 -19.16 -4.44 -4.40
CA TYR A 207 -18.59 -3.11 -4.19
C TYR A 207 -17.89 -2.58 -5.45
N THR A 208 -17.23 -3.45 -6.22
CA THR A 208 -16.61 -3.04 -7.48
C THR A 208 -17.67 -2.51 -8.45
N GLU A 209 -18.76 -3.24 -8.66
CA GLU A 209 -19.85 -2.83 -9.55
C GLU A 209 -20.47 -1.49 -9.14
N LYS A 210 -20.65 -1.25 -7.84
CA LYS A 210 -21.34 -0.05 -7.34
C LYS A 210 -20.43 1.18 -7.19
N TYR A 211 -19.17 1.01 -6.81
CA TYR A 211 -18.34 2.11 -6.29
C TYR A 211 -17.03 2.34 -7.04
N PHE A 212 -16.60 1.40 -7.90
CA PHE A 212 -15.29 1.50 -8.54
C PHE A 212 -15.16 2.76 -9.42
N ASP A 213 -16.16 3.07 -10.23
CA ASP A 213 -16.10 4.22 -11.13
C ASP A 213 -16.06 5.55 -10.38
N SER A 214 -16.86 5.70 -9.32
CA SER A 214 -16.80 6.91 -8.45
C SER A 214 -15.43 7.02 -7.79
N PHE A 215 -14.93 5.91 -7.24
CA PHE A 215 -13.62 5.85 -6.62
C PHE A 215 -12.49 6.22 -7.58
N ALA A 216 -12.46 5.64 -8.77
CA ALA A 216 -11.41 5.89 -9.75
C ALA A 216 -11.41 7.36 -10.21
N ASN A 217 -12.59 7.95 -10.39
CA ASN A 217 -12.73 9.37 -10.74
C ASN A 217 -12.25 10.29 -9.62
N GLU A 218 -12.74 10.08 -8.39
CA GLU A 218 -12.34 10.88 -7.22
C GLU A 218 -10.84 10.75 -6.92
N LEU A 219 -10.30 9.53 -6.94
CA LEU A 219 -8.88 9.27 -6.75
C LEU A 219 -8.03 9.98 -7.81
N SER A 220 -8.45 9.96 -9.08
CA SER A 220 -7.74 10.62 -10.18
C SER A 220 -7.69 12.13 -9.99
N GLN A 221 -8.81 12.75 -9.59
CA GLN A 221 -8.86 14.18 -9.32
C GLN A 221 -7.96 14.54 -8.12
N LEU A 222 -8.14 13.84 -7.00
CA LEU A 222 -7.38 14.08 -5.78
C LEU A 222 -5.87 13.90 -6.00
N SER A 223 -5.48 12.84 -6.70
CA SER A 223 -4.07 12.55 -6.98
C SER A 223 -3.43 13.64 -7.85
N LYS A 224 -4.15 14.20 -8.82
CA LYS A 224 -3.66 15.33 -9.64
C LYS A 224 -3.46 16.59 -8.80
N GLU A 225 -4.40 16.91 -7.93
CA GLU A 225 -4.33 18.07 -7.04
C GLU A 225 -3.16 17.95 -6.05
N TYR A 226 -3.06 16.83 -5.35
CA TYR A 226 -1.95 16.54 -4.44
C TYR A 226 -0.61 16.55 -5.15
N LYS A 227 -0.50 15.92 -6.32
CA LYS A 227 0.74 15.93 -7.10
C LYS A 227 1.20 17.34 -7.40
N LYS A 228 0.30 18.22 -7.85
CA LYS A 228 0.61 19.62 -8.15
C LYS A 228 1.14 20.36 -6.92
N VAL A 229 0.47 20.19 -5.77
CA VAL A 229 0.86 20.87 -4.54
C VAL A 229 2.17 20.30 -3.97
N LEU A 230 2.33 18.98 -3.93
CA LEU A 230 3.56 18.31 -3.47
C LEU A 230 4.78 18.71 -4.29
N VAL A 231 4.66 18.80 -5.62
CA VAL A 231 5.76 19.27 -6.48
C VAL A 231 6.18 20.70 -6.09
N LYS A 232 5.22 21.60 -5.85
CA LYS A 232 5.50 22.97 -5.42
C LYS A 232 6.21 23.00 -4.07
N ILE A 233 5.75 22.23 -3.09
CA ILE A 233 6.38 22.14 -1.77
C ILE A 233 7.79 21.55 -1.89
N LEU A 234 7.95 20.45 -2.63
CA LEU A 234 9.23 19.78 -2.86
C LEU A 234 10.26 20.74 -3.48
N ASN A 235 9.87 21.49 -4.51
CA ASN A 235 10.76 22.46 -5.15
C ASN A 235 11.21 23.58 -4.18
N ASN A 236 10.28 24.13 -3.39
CA ASN A 236 10.61 25.11 -2.35
C ASN A 236 11.56 24.52 -1.30
N LYS A 237 11.27 23.32 -0.77
CA LYS A 237 12.08 22.69 0.28
C LYS A 237 13.44 22.22 -0.22
N ALA A 238 13.55 21.82 -1.49
CA ALA A 238 14.82 21.54 -2.14
C ALA A 238 15.70 22.79 -2.19
N SER A 239 15.11 23.95 -2.49
CA SER A 239 15.81 25.24 -2.53
C SER A 239 16.27 25.67 -1.14
N GLU A 240 15.43 25.52 -0.12
CA GLU A 240 15.82 25.79 1.27
C GLU A 240 16.98 24.92 1.73
N LEU A 241 16.93 23.62 1.41
CA LEU A 241 17.99 22.69 1.74
C LEU A 241 19.30 23.04 1.02
N ASP A 242 19.22 23.33 -0.29
CA ASP A 242 20.37 23.75 -1.09
C ASP A 242 21.06 24.97 -0.49
N ASN A 243 20.28 26.03 -0.21
CA ASN A 243 20.78 27.25 0.39
C ASN A 243 21.46 27.01 1.74
N GLU A 244 20.87 26.19 2.62
CA GLU A 244 21.46 25.88 3.91
C GLU A 244 22.75 25.05 3.79
N ILE A 245 22.79 24.04 2.91
CA ILE A 245 24.02 23.26 2.65
C ILE A 245 25.15 24.20 2.26
N TRP A 246 24.92 25.08 1.29
CA TRP A 246 25.97 25.95 0.75
C TRP A 246 26.37 27.10 1.69
N LYS A 247 25.40 27.67 2.41
CA LYS A 247 25.66 28.66 3.47
C LYS A 247 26.54 28.10 4.57
N HIS A 248 26.40 26.83 4.93
CA HIS A 248 27.28 26.19 5.91
C HIS A 248 28.61 25.75 5.29
N ALA A 249 28.60 25.22 4.06
CA ALA A 249 29.80 24.84 3.33
C ALA A 249 30.78 26.02 3.18
N SER A 250 30.28 27.21 2.84
CA SER A 250 31.08 28.43 2.71
C SER A 250 31.78 28.88 4.00
N LYS A 251 31.31 28.44 5.17
CA LYS A 251 31.88 28.77 6.48
C LYS A 251 32.89 27.73 6.96
N SER A 252 32.80 26.50 6.46
CA SER A 252 33.69 25.41 6.85
C SER A 252 35.11 25.65 6.33
N LYS A 253 36.10 25.60 7.22
CA LYS A 253 37.52 25.73 6.80
C LYS A 253 37.94 24.58 5.89
N LEU A 254 37.58 23.34 6.24
CA LEU A 254 37.94 22.12 5.50
C LEU A 254 37.35 22.13 4.08
N ILE A 255 36.10 22.57 3.92
CA ILE A 255 35.47 22.65 2.60
C ILE A 255 36.10 23.77 1.76
N ARG A 256 36.42 24.92 2.36
CA ARG A 256 37.10 26.01 1.65
C ARG A 256 38.50 25.62 1.16
N GLU A 257 39.26 24.90 2.00
CA GLU A 257 40.57 24.35 1.63
C GLU A 257 40.42 23.36 0.47
N HIS A 258 39.44 22.44 0.52
CA HIS A 258 39.16 21.54 -0.58
C HIS A 258 38.83 22.28 -1.90
N PHE A 259 38.01 23.33 -1.85
CA PHE A 259 37.68 24.13 -3.04
C PHE A 259 38.94 24.79 -3.63
N SER A 260 39.82 25.31 -2.78
CA SER A 260 41.10 25.89 -3.19
C SER A 260 42.02 24.84 -3.84
N ASP A 261 42.22 23.71 -3.17
CA ASP A 261 43.14 22.65 -3.59
C ASP A 261 42.68 21.96 -4.88
N ALA A 262 41.37 21.78 -5.05
CA ALA A 262 40.77 21.23 -6.26
C ALA A 262 40.62 22.26 -7.39
N GLY A 263 41.04 23.52 -7.18
CA GLY A 263 40.95 24.58 -8.19
C GLY A 263 39.53 24.98 -8.57
N ILE A 264 38.56 24.78 -7.67
CA ILE A 264 37.15 25.12 -7.87
C ILE A 264 36.98 26.63 -7.75
N LYS A 265 36.76 27.31 -8.88
CA LYS A 265 36.56 28.76 -8.93
C LYS A 265 35.07 29.12 -8.88
N GLY A 266 34.72 30.10 -8.05
CA GLY A 266 33.36 30.66 -7.95
C GLY A 266 32.79 30.58 -6.55
N ASP A 267 31.50 30.91 -6.43
CA ASP A 267 30.78 30.88 -5.16
C ASP A 267 30.46 29.45 -4.72
N TYR A 268 30.25 29.26 -3.41
CA TYR A 268 29.76 28.00 -2.83
C TYR A 268 28.29 27.83 -3.22
N THR A 269 28.04 27.17 -4.34
CA THR A 269 26.69 26.92 -4.87
C THR A 269 26.62 25.58 -5.56
N THR A 270 25.40 25.04 -5.72
CA THR A 270 25.18 23.80 -6.46
C THR A 270 25.67 23.92 -7.90
N MET A 271 25.52 25.09 -8.54
CA MET A 271 25.98 25.27 -9.92
C MET A 271 27.50 25.16 -10.03
N THR A 272 28.25 25.84 -9.15
CA THR A 272 29.72 25.76 -9.13
C THR A 272 30.19 24.33 -8.90
N TYR A 273 29.66 23.69 -7.85
CA TYR A 273 30.11 22.35 -7.48
C TYR A 273 29.67 21.27 -8.46
N LEU A 274 28.49 21.40 -9.07
CA LEU A 274 28.04 20.52 -10.16
C LEU A 274 28.92 20.68 -11.39
N GLY A 275 29.30 21.91 -11.75
CA GLY A 275 30.23 22.15 -12.85
C GLY A 275 31.57 21.47 -12.64
N TYR A 276 32.13 21.60 -11.43
CA TYR A 276 33.33 20.85 -11.03
C TYR A 276 33.11 19.34 -11.12
N TYR A 277 32.04 18.82 -10.51
CA TYR A 277 31.74 17.40 -10.48
C TYR A 277 31.64 16.82 -11.90
N LEU A 278 30.92 17.47 -12.81
CA LEU A 278 30.75 17.03 -14.19
C LEU A 278 32.07 17.05 -14.98
N ASN A 279 32.98 17.98 -14.69
CA ASN A 279 34.29 18.05 -15.34
C ASN A 279 35.23 16.91 -14.92
N THR A 280 34.96 16.24 -13.79
CA THR A 280 35.74 15.08 -13.35
C THR A 280 35.22 13.75 -13.94
N LEU A 281 34.07 13.76 -14.63
CA LEU A 281 33.50 12.56 -15.25
C LEU A 281 34.11 12.26 -16.62
N ASP A 282 34.38 10.98 -16.90
CA ASP A 282 34.70 10.53 -18.25
C ASP A 282 33.43 10.51 -19.13
N LYS A 283 33.38 11.44 -20.09
CA LYS A 283 32.25 11.60 -21.02
C LYS A 283 32.02 10.38 -21.92
N ARG A 284 33.00 9.48 -22.05
CA ARG A 284 32.91 8.26 -22.88
C ARG A 284 32.26 7.09 -22.15
N GLN A 285 32.10 7.18 -20.82
CA GLN A 285 31.55 6.11 -19.97
C GLN A 285 30.39 6.61 -19.10
N LEU A 286 29.60 7.54 -19.63
CA LEU A 286 28.47 8.09 -18.89
C LEU A 286 27.35 7.05 -18.72
N LYS A 287 26.93 6.84 -17.49
CA LYS A 287 25.70 6.13 -17.13
C LYS A 287 24.51 7.08 -17.26
N ASP A 288 23.31 6.53 -17.42
CA ASP A 288 22.05 7.30 -17.52
C ASP A 288 21.90 8.34 -16.40
N GLU A 289 22.31 7.97 -15.20
CA GLU A 289 22.27 8.81 -14.01
C GLU A 289 23.16 10.05 -14.12
N GLN A 290 24.29 9.94 -14.82
CA GLN A 290 25.21 11.04 -15.08
C GLN A 290 24.70 11.94 -16.22
N VAL A 291 23.99 11.36 -17.20
CA VAL A 291 23.31 12.14 -18.26
C VAL A 291 22.26 13.07 -17.65
N GLU A 292 21.51 12.62 -16.65
CA GLU A 292 20.54 13.47 -15.93
C GLU A 292 21.20 14.65 -15.19
N LEU A 293 22.45 14.50 -14.73
CA LEU A 293 23.19 15.60 -14.10
C LEU A 293 23.56 16.71 -15.09
N PHE A 294 23.84 16.37 -16.35
CA PHE A 294 24.04 17.38 -17.40
C PHE A 294 22.74 18.16 -17.67
N LYS A 295 21.59 17.48 -17.72
CA LYS A 295 20.28 18.14 -17.85
C LYS A 295 20.01 19.09 -16.68
N PHE A 296 20.32 18.65 -15.45
CA PHE A 296 20.20 19.49 -14.28
C PHE A 296 21.13 20.71 -14.33
N PHE A 297 22.37 20.55 -14.81
CA PHE A 297 23.30 21.66 -14.99
C PHE A 297 22.81 22.69 -16.01
N ASP A 298 22.25 22.23 -17.13
CA ASP A 298 21.67 23.12 -18.14
C ASP A 298 20.43 23.85 -17.62
N TYR A 299 19.60 23.17 -16.81
CA TYR A 299 18.49 23.81 -16.08
C TYR A 299 18.97 24.96 -15.19
N LEU A 300 20.03 24.76 -14.39
CA LEU A 300 20.57 25.80 -13.52
C LEU A 300 21.10 27.00 -14.31
N LYS A 301 21.79 26.75 -15.44
CA LYS A 301 22.25 27.83 -16.33
C LYS A 301 21.10 28.67 -16.89
N GLN A 302 19.96 28.05 -17.20
CA GLN A 302 18.79 28.78 -17.70
C GLN A 302 18.17 29.65 -16.61
N GLN A 303 18.12 29.16 -15.36
CA GLN A 303 17.61 29.92 -14.21
C GLN A 303 18.47 31.15 -13.88
N GLN A 304 19.79 31.13 -14.15
CA GLN A 304 20.67 32.29 -13.94
C GLN A 304 20.56 33.38 -15.03
N LYS A 305 19.94 33.08 -16.17
CA LYS A 305 19.74 34.05 -17.27
C LYS A 305 18.48 34.90 -17.10
N VAL A 306 17.67 34.61 -16.08
CA VAL A 306 16.42 35.30 -15.71
C VAL A 306 16.66 36.14 -14.48
#